data_AF-A0A8S3JCJ7-F1
#
_entry.id   AF-A0A8S3JCJ7-F1
#
_cell.length_a   1.000
_cell.length_b   1.000
_cell.length_c   1.000
_cell.angle_alpha   90.00
_cell.angle_beta   90.00
_cell.angle_gamma   90.00
#
_symmetry.space_group_name_H-M   'P 1'
#
loop_
_entity.id
_entity.type
_entity.pdbx_description
1 polymer ?
#
loop_
_entity_poly.entity_id
_entity_poly.type
_entity_poly.pdbx_seq_one_letter_code
_entity_poly.pdbx_strand_id
1 'polypeptide(L)'
;MWFELPLFILVGFIGGIFGAVFNQLNLRLTKFRHHYINKRWLLVIELLLVAATTVVIAFLLIIGTMNECRPIKTQLELNSPTIQLFCPDGQYNTMATIVFSTPEQAVRNLFHSEIGTYNAWSLLAFCIVYFCLTCWTYGVIVSSGLFIPSLLIGASWGRLIGIILHTLFPTSVK
;
A
#
# COMPACT_ATOMS: atom_id res chain seq x y z
N MET A 1 -8.10 7.94 -25.83
CA MET A 1 -8.78 9.07 -25.16
C MET A 1 -10.27 8.80 -24.90
N TRP A 2 -11.18 8.74 -25.88
CA TRP A 2 -12.61 8.50 -25.61
C TRP A 2 -12.91 7.16 -24.92
N PHE A 3 -12.17 6.10 -25.25
CA PHE A 3 -12.32 4.77 -24.62
C PHE A 3 -11.80 4.69 -23.18
N GLU A 4 -10.98 5.64 -22.72
CA GLU A 4 -10.37 5.62 -21.39
C GLU A 4 -11.25 6.32 -20.35
N LEU A 5 -12.10 7.26 -20.79
CA LEU A 5 -12.99 8.02 -19.92
C LEU A 5 -13.92 7.11 -19.07
N PRO A 6 -14.58 6.09 -19.64
CA PRO A 6 -15.41 5.17 -18.87
C PRO A 6 -14.62 4.39 -17.81
N LEU A 7 -13.36 4.05 -18.10
CA LEU A 7 -12.48 3.37 -17.15
C LEU A 7 -12.15 4.29 -15.97
N PHE A 8 -11.78 5.55 -16.23
CA PHE A 8 -11.51 6.51 -15.15
C PHE A 8 -12.74 6.77 -14.27
N ILE A 9 -13.93 6.84 -14.87
CA ILE A 9 -15.20 6.96 -14.13
C ILE A 9 -15.42 5.73 -13.24
N LEU A 10 -15.17 4.52 -13.76
CA LEU A 10 -15.30 3.27 -13.00
C LEU A 10 -14.31 3.22 -11.82
N VAL A 11 -13.03 3.59 -12.05
CA VAL A 11 -12.03 3.65 -10.98
C VAL A 11 -12.43 4.66 -9.91
N GLY A 12 -12.92 5.83 -10.31
CA GLY A 12 -13.42 6.85 -9.40
C GLY A 12 -14.62 6.38 -8.57
N PHE A 13 -15.57 5.69 -9.21
CA PHE A 13 -16.74 5.11 -8.54
C PHE A 13 -16.34 4.07 -7.49
N ILE A 14 -15.47 3.13 -7.85
CA ILE A 14 -14.96 2.09 -6.92
C ILE A 14 -14.18 2.75 -5.78
N GLY A 15 -13.29 3.69 -6.08
CA GLY A 15 -12.52 4.44 -5.08
C GLY A 15 -13.41 5.21 -4.10
N GLY A 16 -14.51 5.80 -4.59
CA GLY A 16 -15.52 6.46 -3.76
C GLY A 16 -16.20 5.51 -2.78
N ILE A 17 -16.58 4.30 -3.23
CA ILE A 17 -17.15 3.26 -2.35
C ILE A 17 -16.13 2.84 -1.28
N PHE A 18 -14.88 2.56 -1.67
CA PHE A 18 -13.82 2.22 -0.72
C PHE A 18 -13.56 3.33 0.31
N GLY A 19 -13.60 4.59 -0.12
CA GLY A 19 -13.48 5.75 0.77
C GLY A 19 -14.66 5.87 1.75
N ALA A 20 -15.88 5.62 1.29
CA ALA A 20 -17.06 5.60 2.16
C ALA A 20 -16.98 4.48 3.21
N VAL A 21 -16.55 3.28 2.79
CA VAL A 21 -16.31 2.15 3.71
C VAL A 21 -15.22 2.50 4.73
N PHE A 22 -14.11 3.08 4.28
CA PHE A 22 -13.02 3.54 5.15
C PHE A 22 -13.53 4.50 6.23
N ASN A 23 -14.29 5.52 5.84
CA ASN A 23 -14.85 6.48 6.79
C ASN A 23 -15.81 5.80 7.78
N GLN A 24 -16.71 4.95 7.29
CA GLN A 24 -17.68 4.26 8.14
C GLN A 24 -17.02 3.32 9.16
N LEU A 25 -15.98 2.59 8.75
CA LEU A 25 -15.19 1.75 9.65
C LEU A 25 -14.52 2.58 10.74
N ASN A 26 -13.90 3.70 10.35
CA ASN A 26 -13.22 4.60 11.29
C ASN A 26 -14.17 5.28 12.28
N LEU A 27 -15.40 5.61 11.86
CA LEU A 27 -16.45 6.11 12.76
C LEU A 27 -16.85 5.04 13.78
N ARG A 28 -17.02 3.79 13.35
CA ARG A 28 -17.32 2.67 14.26
C ARG A 28 -16.17 2.41 15.23
N LEU A 29 -14.93 2.42 14.75
CA LEU A 29 -13.73 2.24 15.57
C LEU A 29 -13.60 3.34 16.62
N THR A 30 -13.83 4.59 16.23
CA THR A 30 -13.80 5.75 17.15
C THR A 30 -14.86 5.61 18.25
N LYS A 31 -16.09 5.21 17.90
CA LYS A 31 -17.15 4.95 18.90
C LYS A 31 -16.76 3.81 19.84
N PHE A 32 -16.18 2.72 19.30
CA PHE A 32 -15.71 1.60 20.09
C PHE A 32 -14.60 2.01 21.07
N ARG A 33 -13.60 2.77 20.61
CA ARG A 33 -12.52 3.30 21.45
C ARG A 33 -13.03 4.21 22.56
N HIS A 34 -13.97 5.10 22.25
CA HIS A 34 -14.57 5.97 23.25
C HIS A 34 -15.28 5.18 24.35
N HIS A 35 -15.93 4.04 24.02
CA HIS A 35 -16.65 3.23 24.99
C HIS A 35 -15.73 2.28 25.79
N TYR A 36 -14.79 1.59 25.12
CA TYR A 36 -13.98 0.54 25.74
C TYR A 36 -12.54 0.97 26.09
N ILE A 37 -11.92 1.85 25.30
CA ILE A 37 -10.49 2.21 25.37
C ILE A 37 -10.32 3.67 25.82
N ASN A 38 -10.87 4.01 26.99
CA ASN A 38 -10.86 5.39 27.49
C ASN A 38 -9.70 5.69 28.48
N LYS A 39 -9.01 4.66 29.00
CA LYS A 39 -7.90 4.87 29.95
C LYS A 39 -6.58 5.11 29.21
N ARG A 40 -5.75 6.04 29.72
CA ARG A 40 -4.43 6.38 29.14
C ARG A 40 -3.53 5.17 28.92
N TRP A 41 -3.47 4.24 29.87
CA TRP A 41 -2.64 3.03 29.77
C TRP A 41 -3.13 2.07 28.67
N LEU A 42 -4.45 1.96 28.48
CA LEU A 42 -5.06 1.16 27.41
C LEU A 42 -4.75 1.74 26.03
N LEU A 43 -4.73 3.07 25.89
CA LEU A 43 -4.35 3.75 24.64
C LEU A 43 -2.87 3.51 24.29
N VAL A 44 -1.97 3.49 25.28
CA VAL A 44 -0.56 3.14 25.06
C VAL A 44 -0.40 1.67 24.66
N ILE A 45 -1.13 0.77 25.31
CA ILE A 45 -1.13 -0.66 24.93
C ILE A 45 -1.63 -0.83 23.49
N GLU A 46 -2.70 -0.14 23.11
CA GLU A 46 -3.20 -0.16 21.73
C GLU A 46 -2.13 0.31 20.73
N LEU A 47 -1.45 1.42 21.01
CA LEU A 47 -0.36 1.91 20.17
C LEU A 47 0.77 0.88 20.02
N LEU A 48 1.19 0.26 21.13
CA LEU A 48 2.22 -0.77 21.12
C LEU A 48 1.79 -2.01 20.32
N LEU A 49 0.53 -2.43 20.46
CA LEU A 49 -0.03 -3.54 19.69
C LEU A 49 -0.10 -3.22 18.19
N VAL A 50 -0.50 -2.00 17.83
CA VAL A 50 -0.50 -1.55 16.43
C VAL A 50 0.93 -1.56 15.89
N ALA A 51 1.90 -0.99 16.59
CA ALA A 51 3.30 -0.99 16.16
C ALA A 51 3.90 -2.41 16.03
N ALA A 52 3.57 -3.32 16.96
CA ALA A 52 4.03 -4.70 16.88
C ALA A 52 3.40 -5.43 15.68
N THR A 53 2.09 -5.26 15.48
CA THR A 53 1.38 -5.89 14.36
C THR A 53 1.82 -5.33 13.01
N THR A 54 2.10 -4.02 12.90
CA THR A 54 2.62 -3.41 11.66
C THR A 54 3.96 -4.05 11.26
N VAL A 55 4.88 -4.23 12.20
CA VAL A 55 6.19 -4.84 11.95
C VAL A 55 6.04 -6.32 11.56
N VAL A 56 5.23 -7.09 12.30
CA VAL A 56 4.99 -8.51 11.98
C VAL A 56 4.41 -8.64 10.57
N ILE A 57 3.42 -7.83 10.23
CA ILE A 57 2.79 -7.84 8.92
C ILE A 57 3.79 -7.45 7.81
N ALA A 58 4.59 -6.42 8.03
CA ALA A 58 5.66 -6.00 7.11
C ALA A 58 6.62 -7.15 6.79
N PHE A 59 7.11 -7.84 7.82
CA PHE A 59 7.99 -9.01 7.63
C PHE A 59 7.28 -10.17 6.94
N LEU A 60 6.02 -10.46 7.29
CA LEU A 60 5.24 -11.52 6.65
C LEU A 60 5.02 -11.26 5.15
N LEU A 61 4.75 -10.01 4.76
CA LEU A 61 4.61 -9.65 3.35
C LEU A 61 5.91 -9.88 2.58
N ILE A 62 7.05 -9.47 3.14
CA ILE A 62 8.37 -9.64 2.51
C ILE A 62 8.71 -11.13 2.37
N ILE A 63 8.46 -11.93 3.42
CA ILE A 63 8.66 -13.37 3.41
C ILE A 63 7.71 -14.07 2.42
N GLY A 64 6.49 -13.59 2.28
CA GLY A 64 5.56 -14.10 1.26
C GLY A 64 6.05 -13.86 -0.17
N THR A 65 6.86 -12.82 -0.40
CA THR A 65 7.34 -12.43 -1.74
C THR A 65 8.82 -12.66 -1.97
N MET A 66 9.46 -13.61 -1.26
CA MET A 66 10.88 -13.96 -1.50
C MET A 66 11.16 -14.36 -2.95
N ASN A 67 10.15 -14.88 -3.65
CA ASN A 67 10.28 -15.33 -5.03
C ASN A 67 10.26 -14.17 -6.05
N GLU A 68 10.02 -12.93 -5.61
CA GLU A 68 9.87 -11.75 -6.46
C GLU A 68 11.11 -10.84 -6.43
N CYS A 69 12.27 -11.42 -6.73
CA CYS A 69 13.52 -10.66 -6.85
C CYS A 69 13.69 -10.09 -8.26
N ARG A 70 14.10 -8.81 -8.35
CA ARG A 70 14.34 -8.10 -9.61
C ARG A 70 15.77 -7.55 -9.66
N PRO A 71 16.44 -7.53 -10.81
CA PRO A 71 17.79 -6.98 -10.92
C PRO A 71 17.78 -5.46 -10.77
N ILE A 72 18.79 -4.92 -10.08
CA ILE A 72 18.99 -3.48 -9.90
C ILE A 72 19.48 -2.88 -11.24
N LYS A 73 18.68 -2.04 -11.91
CA LYS A 73 19.08 -1.40 -13.18
C LYS A 73 19.86 -0.10 -12.92
N THR A 74 21.11 -0.04 -13.38
CA THR A 74 22.18 0.82 -12.83
C THR A 74 22.19 2.31 -13.21
N GLN A 75 21.12 2.96 -13.73
CA GLN A 75 21.21 4.40 -14.08
C GLN A 75 20.00 5.31 -13.78
N LEU A 76 18.82 4.77 -13.46
CA LEU A 76 17.63 5.58 -13.11
C LEU A 76 17.25 5.53 -11.62
N GLU A 77 17.83 4.60 -10.85
CA GLU A 77 17.52 4.37 -9.43
C GLU A 77 18.51 5.02 -8.44
N LEU A 78 19.41 5.91 -8.89
CA LEU A 78 20.39 6.56 -7.99
C LEU A 78 19.72 7.41 -6.88
N ASN A 79 18.44 7.76 -7.05
CA ASN A 79 17.66 8.57 -6.12
C ASN A 79 16.53 7.82 -5.40
N SER A 80 16.38 6.51 -5.62
CA SER A 80 15.35 5.69 -4.97
C SER A 80 16.01 4.61 -4.13
N PRO A 81 15.82 4.57 -2.80
CA PRO A 81 16.43 3.53 -1.97
C PRO A 81 15.77 2.18 -2.29
N THR A 82 16.39 1.38 -3.15
CA THR A 82 16.00 -0.01 -3.38
C THR A 82 16.59 -0.89 -2.30
N ILE A 83 15.77 -1.79 -1.77
CA ILE A 83 16.11 -2.57 -0.58
C ILE A 83 16.28 -4.02 -0.98
N GLN A 84 17.52 -4.50 -0.90
CA GLN A 84 17.86 -5.90 -1.04
C GLN A 84 17.60 -6.61 0.29
N LEU A 85 16.51 -7.37 0.35
CA LEU A 85 16.19 -8.27 1.45
C LEU A 85 15.79 -9.63 0.88
N PHE A 86 16.47 -10.67 1.36
CA PHE A 86 16.21 -12.07 0.97
C PHE A 86 16.31 -12.34 -0.54
N CYS A 87 17.16 -11.60 -1.23
CA CYS A 87 17.47 -11.79 -2.64
C CYS A 87 18.99 -11.94 -2.85
N PRO A 88 19.41 -12.63 -3.94
CA PRO A 88 20.81 -12.72 -4.35
C PRO A 88 21.44 -11.35 -4.63
N ASP A 89 22.76 -11.29 -4.62
CA ASP A 89 23.52 -10.06 -4.88
C ASP A 89 23.16 -9.43 -6.24
N GLY A 90 22.95 -8.10 -6.22
CA GLY A 90 22.56 -7.35 -7.40
C GLY A 90 21.06 -7.42 -7.73
N GLN A 91 20.24 -8.00 -6.85
CA GLN A 91 18.78 -8.01 -6.95
C GLN A 91 18.13 -7.34 -5.74
N TYR A 92 16.93 -6.81 -5.92
CA TYR A 92 16.13 -6.21 -4.85
C TYR A 92 14.74 -6.84 -4.78
N ASN A 93 14.12 -6.76 -3.60
CA ASN A 93 12.74 -7.19 -3.39
C ASN A 93 11.82 -5.96 -3.48
N THR A 94 10.82 -6.05 -4.34
CA THR A 94 9.91 -4.93 -4.63
C THR A 94 9.02 -4.57 -3.43
N MET A 95 8.52 -5.58 -2.69
CA MET A 95 7.70 -5.35 -1.49
C MET A 95 8.52 -4.81 -0.33
N ALA A 96 9.74 -5.32 -0.15
CA ALA A 96 10.67 -4.78 0.83
C ALA A 96 10.94 -3.30 0.59
N THR A 97 11.12 -2.92 -0.67
CA THR A 97 11.35 -1.52 -1.07
C THR A 97 10.13 -0.64 -0.71
N ILE A 98 8.90 -1.08 -0.97
CA ILE A 98 7.70 -0.31 -0.60
C ILE A 98 7.54 -0.18 0.92
N VAL A 99 7.76 -1.26 1.66
CA VAL A 99 7.49 -1.32 3.10
C VAL A 99 8.53 -0.57 3.93
N PHE A 100 9.80 -0.59 3.52
CA PHE A 100 10.90 0.03 4.25
C PHE A 100 11.33 1.41 3.70
N SER A 101 10.79 1.84 2.56
CA SER A 101 10.96 3.23 2.11
C SER A 101 10.00 4.18 2.81
N THR A 102 10.25 5.48 2.70
CA THR A 102 9.28 6.47 3.19
C THR A 102 8.01 6.38 2.34
N PRO A 103 6.82 6.61 2.91
CA PRO A 103 5.58 6.41 2.16
C PRO A 103 5.44 7.37 0.97
N GLU A 104 6.09 8.54 1.00
CA GLU A 104 6.16 9.46 -0.15
C GLU A 104 6.98 8.87 -1.30
N GLN A 105 8.09 8.20 -0.97
CA GLN A 105 8.92 7.51 -1.95
C GLN A 105 8.20 6.27 -2.49
N ALA A 106 7.51 5.52 -1.62
CA ALA A 106 6.69 4.39 -2.04
C ALA A 106 5.63 4.81 -3.07
N VAL A 107 4.90 5.91 -2.82
CA VAL A 107 3.93 6.47 -3.80
C VAL A 107 4.63 6.81 -5.12
N ARG A 108 5.78 7.50 -5.07
CA ARG A 108 6.55 7.86 -6.27
C ARG A 108 6.99 6.63 -7.06
N ASN A 109 7.46 5.59 -6.37
CA ASN A 109 7.88 4.32 -6.96
C ASN A 109 6.72 3.59 -7.63
N LEU A 110 5.52 3.63 -7.04
CA LEU A 110 4.33 3.04 -7.66
C LEU A 110 3.93 3.76 -8.95
N PHE A 111 4.01 5.10 -8.97
CA PHE A 111 3.66 5.90 -10.15
C PHE A 111 4.65 5.77 -11.29
N HIS A 112 5.96 5.72 -11.01
CA HIS A 112 7.01 5.76 -12.03
C HIS A 112 7.61 4.39 -12.40
N SER A 113 7.12 3.30 -11.81
CA SER A 113 7.60 1.95 -12.12
C SER A 113 7.22 1.47 -13.52
N GLU A 114 8.13 0.74 -14.16
CA GLU A 114 7.90 0.05 -15.43
C GLU A 114 6.78 -1.01 -15.31
N ILE A 115 6.02 -1.21 -16.40
CA ILE A 115 4.96 -2.21 -16.45
C ILE A 115 5.59 -3.60 -16.25
N GLY A 116 5.06 -4.40 -15.33
CA GLY A 116 5.59 -5.73 -15.00
C GLY A 116 6.59 -5.77 -13.84
N THR A 117 6.95 -4.64 -13.22
CA THR A 117 7.80 -4.65 -11.99
C THR A 117 7.12 -5.39 -10.83
N TYR A 118 5.84 -5.09 -10.59
CA TYR A 118 5.04 -5.64 -9.48
C TYR A 118 4.11 -6.76 -9.95
N ASN A 119 3.98 -7.81 -9.13
CA ASN A 119 2.99 -8.86 -9.33
C ASN A 119 1.61 -8.43 -8.79
N ALA A 120 0.55 -8.76 -9.53
CA ALA A 120 -0.82 -8.36 -9.18
C ALA A 120 -1.26 -8.92 -7.81
N TRP A 121 -0.95 -10.17 -7.51
CA TRP A 121 -1.33 -10.82 -6.25
C TRP A 121 -0.67 -10.18 -5.03
N SER A 122 0.63 -9.95 -5.11
CA SER A 122 1.41 -9.35 -4.04
C SER A 122 1.00 -7.90 -3.80
N LEU A 123 0.72 -7.15 -4.87
CA LEU A 123 0.24 -5.77 -4.78
C LEU A 123 -1.18 -5.68 -4.20
N LEU A 124 -2.07 -6.62 -4.55
CA LEU A 124 -3.40 -6.74 -3.97
C LEU A 124 -3.32 -7.05 -2.47
N ALA A 125 -2.46 -8.00 -2.09
CA ALA A 125 -2.23 -8.34 -0.68
C ALA A 125 -1.73 -7.11 0.10
N PHE A 126 -0.75 -6.38 -0.45
CA PHE A 126 -0.27 -5.13 0.13
C PHE A 126 -1.40 -4.10 0.28
N CYS A 127 -2.22 -3.88 -0.76
CA CYS A 127 -3.32 -2.93 -0.74
C CYS A 127 -4.35 -3.24 0.36
N ILE A 128 -4.78 -4.50 0.49
CA ILE A 128 -5.78 -4.92 1.49
C ILE A 128 -5.22 -4.77 2.90
N VAL A 129 -4.02 -5.29 3.11
CA VAL A 129 -3.36 -5.27 4.42
C VAL A 129 -3.09 -3.84 4.87
N TYR A 130 -2.53 -3.01 3.98
CA TYR A 130 -2.22 -1.61 4.29
C TYR A 130 -3.49 -0.78 4.50
N PHE A 131 -4.60 -1.09 3.80
CA PHE A 131 -5.91 -0.48 4.08
C PHE A 131 -6.39 -0.80 5.49
N CYS A 132 -6.39 -2.07 5.90
CA CYS A 132 -6.78 -2.48 7.25
C CYS A 132 -5.88 -1.87 8.32
N LEU A 133 -4.57 -1.85 8.08
CA LEU A 133 -3.58 -1.26 8.97
C LEU A 133 -3.81 0.24 9.15
N THR A 134 -4.10 0.95 8.05
CA THR A 134 -4.38 2.39 8.07
C THR A 134 -5.69 2.69 8.80
N CYS A 135 -6.75 1.89 8.58
CA CYS A 135 -7.99 1.97 9.35
C CYS A 135 -7.73 1.81 10.85
N TRP A 136 -6.91 0.83 11.25
CA TRP A 136 -6.64 0.59 12.66
C TRP A 136 -5.75 1.69 13.26
N THR A 137 -4.73 2.13 12.54
CA THR A 137 -3.82 3.20 12.98
C THR A 137 -4.54 4.55 13.09
N TYR A 138 -5.57 4.78 12.28
CA TYR A 138 -6.37 5.99 12.34
C TYR A 138 -7.05 6.14 13.69
N GLY A 139 -6.72 7.21 14.42
CA GLY A 139 -7.32 7.54 15.72
C GLY A 139 -6.63 6.90 16.92
N VAL A 140 -5.43 6.32 16.74
CA VAL A 140 -4.53 6.01 17.86
C VAL A 140 -4.01 7.33 18.47
N ILE A 141 -3.51 7.30 19.70
CA ILE A 141 -3.01 8.45 20.48
C ILE A 141 -1.69 9.06 19.93
N VAL A 142 -1.59 9.30 18.62
CA VAL A 142 -0.43 9.90 17.96
C VAL A 142 -0.89 10.97 16.95
N SER A 143 -0.14 12.06 16.86
CA SER A 143 -0.35 13.08 15.82
C SER A 143 0.15 12.55 14.47
N SER A 144 -0.76 12.10 13.62
CA SER A 144 -0.44 11.59 12.28
C SER A 144 -1.40 12.13 11.22
N GLY A 145 -0.89 12.36 10.01
CA GLY A 145 -1.70 12.70 8.85
C GLY A 145 -2.24 11.46 8.14
N LEU A 146 -3.47 11.54 7.63
CA LEU A 146 -4.10 10.47 6.84
C LEU A 146 -3.87 10.58 5.33
N PHE A 147 -3.39 11.73 4.86
CA PHE A 147 -3.34 12.02 3.42
C PHE A 147 -2.37 11.12 2.66
N ILE A 148 -1.18 10.87 3.20
CA ILE A 148 -0.16 10.05 2.53
C ILE A 148 -0.55 8.56 2.50
N PRO A 149 -1.02 7.94 3.61
CA PRO A 149 -1.50 6.56 3.57
C PRO A 149 -2.65 6.34 2.58
N SER A 150 -3.61 7.28 2.47
CA SER A 150 -4.71 7.14 1.51
C SER A 150 -4.25 7.26 0.06
N LEU A 151 -3.26 8.14 -0.22
CA LEU A 151 -2.60 8.19 -1.53
C LEU A 151 -1.88 6.89 -1.86
N LEU A 152 -1.19 6.27 -0.89
CA LEU A 152 -0.48 5.00 -1.13
C LEU A 152 -1.44 3.86 -1.44
N ILE A 153 -2.56 3.76 -0.71
CA ILE A 153 -3.63 2.78 -1.01
C ILE A 153 -4.17 3.03 -2.42
N GLY A 154 -4.50 4.28 -2.76
CA GLY A 154 -5.00 4.63 -4.08
C GLY A 154 -4.01 4.33 -5.21
N ALA A 155 -2.71 4.60 -4.99
CA ALA A 155 -1.65 4.28 -5.93
C ALA A 155 -1.52 2.77 -6.13
N SER A 156 -1.59 1.97 -5.05
CA SER A 156 -1.50 0.51 -5.13
C SER A 156 -2.68 -0.11 -5.87
N TRP A 157 -3.90 0.36 -5.58
CA TRP A 157 -5.12 -0.07 -6.26
C TRP A 157 -5.14 0.36 -7.73
N GLY A 158 -4.78 1.62 -8.02
CA GLY A 158 -4.68 2.13 -9.38
C GLY A 158 -3.65 1.35 -10.21
N ARG A 159 -2.51 1.02 -9.62
CA ARG A 159 -1.48 0.20 -10.27
C ARG A 159 -1.97 -1.24 -10.51
N LEU A 160 -2.73 -1.82 -9.58
CA LEU A 160 -3.35 -3.14 -9.76
C LEU A 160 -4.31 -3.13 -10.96
N ILE A 161 -5.18 -2.12 -11.05
CA ILE A 161 -6.08 -1.96 -12.21
C ILE A 161 -5.30 -1.80 -13.51
N GLY A 162 -4.20 -1.02 -13.49
CA GLY A 162 -3.32 -0.88 -14.65
C GLY A 162 -2.75 -2.22 -15.13
N ILE A 163 -2.32 -3.10 -14.21
CA ILE A 163 -1.85 -4.44 -14.54
C ILE A 163 -2.99 -5.28 -15.14
N ILE A 164 -4.18 -5.25 -14.54
CA ILE A 164 -5.36 -5.99 -15.05
C ILE A 164 -5.73 -5.51 -16.45
N LEU A 165 -5.78 -4.20 -16.69
CA LEU A 165 -6.08 -3.63 -18.00
C LEU A 165 -5.05 -4.04 -19.05
N HIS A 166 -3.77 -4.02 -18.70
CA HIS A 166 -2.70 -4.49 -19.60
C HIS A 166 -2.87 -5.98 -19.95
N THR A 167 -3.31 -6.81 -18.99
CA THR A 167 -3.58 -8.24 -19.28
C THR A 167 -4.83 -8.47 -20.12
N LEU A 168 -5.86 -7.63 -20.00
CA LEU A 168 -7.12 -7.76 -20.74
C LEU A 168 -7.04 -7.16 -22.15
N PHE A 169 -6.27 -6.09 -22.34
CA PHE A 169 -6.16 -5.35 -23.60
C PHE A 169 -4.68 -5.15 -24.03
N PRO A 170 -3.97 -6.23 -24.40
CA PRO A 170 -2.54 -6.15 -24.73
C PRO A 170 -2.22 -5.36 -26.01
N THR A 171 -3.21 -5.08 -26.87
CA THR A 171 -3.02 -4.43 -28.18
C THR A 171 -3.30 -2.91 -28.18
N SER A 172 -3.87 -2.36 -27.11
CA SER A 172 -4.37 -0.97 -27.07
C SER A 172 -3.49 -0.01 -26.28
N VAL A 173 -2.47 -0.53 -25.57
CA VAL A 173 -1.57 0.24 -24.70
C VAL A 173 -0.14 0.00 -25.19
N LYS A 174 0.31 0.84 -26.13
CA LYS A 174 1.71 0.99 -26.51
C LYS A 174 2.19 2.36 -26.04
#